data_AF-A0A0M5M0M2-F1
#
_entry.id   AF-A0A0M5M0M2-F1
#
_cell.length_a   1.000
_cell.length_b   1.000
_cell.length_c   1.000
_cell.angle_alpha   90.00
_cell.angle_beta   90.00
_cell.angle_gamma   90.00
#
_symmetry.space_group_name_H-M   'P 1'
#
loop_
_entity.id
_entity.type
_entity.pdbx_description
1 polymer ?
#
loop_
_entity_poly.entity_id
_entity_poly.type
_entity_poly.pdbx_seq_one_letter_code
_entity_poly.pdbx_strand_id
1 'polypeptide(L)'
;MWADTGYVFTTPTGQPLNPRTDYTNWKVLLDRAGVAERRLHDARHTAATFLLLLGVTERTVMSVMGWSSTAMAVRYQHVVAAVRRDVAVQVGGLLWRPPASPTPEREPGP
;
A
#
# COMPACT_ATOMS: atom_id res chain seq x y z
N MET A 1 19.19 -19.91 28.14
CA MET A 1 20.29 -18.93 28.22
C MET A 1 20.26 -18.10 26.95
N TRP A 2 20.31 -16.77 27.06
CA TRP A 2 20.32 -15.86 25.91
C TRP A 2 21.76 -15.62 25.43
N ALA A 3 21.96 -15.52 24.11
CA ALA A 3 23.25 -15.27 23.47
C ALA A 3 23.29 -13.88 22.84
N ASP A 4 24.30 -13.09 23.17
CA ASP A 4 24.53 -11.78 22.56
C ASP A 4 25.22 -11.96 21.20
N THR A 5 24.44 -11.92 20.13
CA THR A 5 24.91 -12.13 18.75
C THR A 5 24.99 -10.84 17.94
N GLY A 6 24.54 -9.71 18.47
CA GLY A 6 24.43 -8.44 17.74
C GLY A 6 23.34 -8.39 16.67
N TYR A 7 22.52 -9.43 16.50
CA TYR A 7 21.37 -9.42 15.60
C TYR A 7 20.17 -8.69 16.22
N VAL A 8 19.48 -7.88 15.40
CA VAL A 8 18.25 -7.19 15.82
C VAL A 8 17.06 -8.15 15.86
N PHE A 9 16.96 -9.08 14.89
CA PHE A 9 15.89 -10.07 14.81
C PHE A 9 16.44 -11.45 15.17
N THR A 10 16.03 -11.97 16.32
CA THR A 10 16.54 -13.22 16.87
C THR A 10 15.42 -14.10 17.41
N THR A 11 15.73 -15.37 17.60
CA THR A 11 14.95 -16.25 18.47
C THR A 11 15.02 -15.74 19.92
N PRO A 12 14.15 -16.22 20.83
CA PRO A 12 14.23 -15.86 22.24
C PRO A 12 15.59 -16.19 22.92
N THR A 13 16.41 -17.03 22.29
CA THR A 13 17.76 -17.39 22.76
C THR A 13 18.86 -16.51 22.15
N GLY A 14 18.52 -15.51 21.35
CA GLY A 14 19.47 -14.61 20.70
C GLY A 14 20.11 -15.16 19.42
N GLN A 15 19.65 -16.31 18.93
CA GLN A 15 20.14 -16.92 17.68
C GLN A 15 19.44 -16.30 16.44
N PRO A 16 20.05 -16.34 15.25
CA PRO A 16 19.39 -15.85 14.04
C PRO A 16 18.10 -16.62 13.75
N LEU A 17 17.11 -15.92 13.19
CA LEU A 17 15.85 -16.52 12.78
C LEU A 17 16.07 -17.53 11.64
N ASN A 18 15.41 -18.68 11.74
CA ASN A 18 15.38 -19.66 10.66
C ASN A 18 14.39 -19.19 9.57
N PRO A 19 14.82 -19.02 8.29
CA PRO A 19 13.96 -18.50 7.22
C PRO A 19 12.69 -19.32 6.97
N ARG A 20 12.75 -20.64 7.16
CA ARG A 20 11.58 -21.50 6.98
C ARG A 20 10.56 -21.28 8.08
N THR A 21 11.02 -21.17 9.32
CA THR A 21 10.14 -20.91 10.48
C THR A 21 9.52 -19.52 10.37
N ASP A 22 10.31 -18.51 9.98
CA ASP A 22 9.83 -17.16 9.73
C ASP A 22 8.76 -17.13 8.63
N TYR A 23 8.97 -17.84 7.52
CA TYR A 23 7.97 -17.97 6.46
C TYR A 23 6.68 -18.66 6.93
N THR A 24 6.78 -19.70 7.76
CA THR A 24 5.60 -20.34 8.36
C THR A 24 4.85 -19.38 9.27
N ASN A 25 5.55 -18.62 10.11
CA ASN A 25 4.95 -17.60 10.97
C ASN A 25 4.25 -16.51 10.16
N TRP A 26 4.84 -16.11 9.02
CA TRP A 26 4.20 -15.21 8.06
C TRP A 26 2.87 -15.76 7.54
N LYS A 27 2.78 -17.06 7.22
CA LYS A 27 1.50 -17.68 6.79
C LYS A 27 0.44 -17.60 7.88
N VAL A 28 0.83 -17.92 9.11
CA VAL A 28 -0.07 -17.84 10.27
C VAL A 28 -0.54 -16.41 10.51
N LEU A 29 0.34 -15.42 10.32
CA LEU A 29 -0.02 -14.01 10.45
C LEU A 29 -1.06 -13.58 9.41
N LEU A 30 -0.90 -14.00 8.14
CA LEU A 30 -1.87 -13.70 7.08
C LEU A 30 -3.25 -14.28 7.39
N ASP A 31 -3.29 -15.55 7.82
CA ASP A 31 -4.52 -16.25 8.20
C ASP A 31 -5.24 -15.51 9.35
N ARG A 32 -4.50 -15.17 10.42
CA ARG A 32 -5.03 -14.39 11.54
C ARG A 32 -5.54 -13.00 11.14
N ALA A 33 -4.93 -12.39 10.13
CA ALA A 33 -5.34 -11.09 9.61
C ALA A 33 -6.48 -11.18 8.58
N GLY A 34 -6.96 -12.39 8.23
CA GLY A 34 -7.96 -12.60 7.19
C GLY A 34 -7.47 -12.23 5.78
N VAL A 35 -6.15 -12.19 5.58
CA VAL A 35 -5.54 -11.85 4.28
C VAL A 35 -5.29 -13.14 3.51
N ALA A 36 -5.66 -13.16 2.24
CA ALA A 36 -5.42 -14.29 1.35
C ALA A 36 -3.94 -14.70 1.34
N GLU A 37 -3.68 -15.96 0.96
CA GLU A 37 -2.34 -16.50 1.00
C GLU A 37 -1.37 -15.73 0.08
N ARG A 38 -0.33 -15.11 0.65
CA ARG A 38 0.68 -14.31 -0.07
C ARG A 38 2.11 -14.57 0.39
N ARG A 39 3.09 -14.19 -0.42
CA ARG A 39 4.53 -14.28 -0.10
C ARG A 39 4.93 -13.07 0.76
N LEU A 40 5.96 -13.22 1.59
CA LEU A 40 6.50 -12.09 2.36
C LEU A 40 6.93 -10.92 1.45
N HIS A 41 7.48 -11.23 0.28
CA HIS A 41 7.87 -10.24 -0.71
C HIS A 41 6.68 -9.40 -1.25
N ASP A 42 5.45 -9.93 -1.20
CA ASP A 42 4.26 -9.15 -1.58
C ASP A 42 4.04 -7.96 -0.63
N ALA A 43 4.38 -8.09 0.65
CA ALA A 43 4.31 -6.96 1.59
C ALA A 43 5.28 -5.85 1.18
N ARG A 44 6.47 -6.21 0.68
CA ARG A 44 7.44 -5.25 0.12
C ARG A 44 6.87 -4.54 -1.11
N HIS A 45 6.19 -5.27 -2.00
CA HIS A 45 5.51 -4.67 -3.15
C HIS A 45 4.41 -3.69 -2.72
N THR A 46 3.62 -4.06 -1.71
CA THR A 46 2.57 -3.19 -1.16
C THR A 46 3.14 -1.91 -0.56
N ALA A 47 4.24 -1.99 0.20
CA ALA A 47 4.91 -0.82 0.75
C ALA A 47 5.42 0.15 -0.35
N ALA A 48 6.04 -0.38 -1.42
CA ALA A 48 6.44 0.42 -2.57
C ALA A 48 5.26 1.16 -3.20
N THR A 49 4.14 0.46 -3.43
CA THR A 49 2.93 1.07 -3.97
C THR A 49 2.45 2.21 -3.07
N PHE A 50 2.34 2.00 -1.75
CA PHE A 50 1.89 3.05 -0.82
C PHE A 50 2.79 4.29 -0.84
N LEU A 51 4.11 4.12 -0.80
CA LEU A 51 5.04 5.25 -0.85
C LEU A 51 4.84 6.10 -2.12
N LEU A 52 4.67 5.44 -3.26
CA LEU A 52 4.44 6.14 -4.52
C LEU A 52 3.05 6.79 -4.61
N LEU A 53 2.02 6.14 -4.04
CA LEU A 53 0.67 6.71 -3.94
C LEU A 53 0.65 7.97 -3.05
N LEU A 54 1.42 7.96 -1.97
CA LEU A 54 1.59 9.12 -1.09
C LEU A 54 2.44 10.25 -1.70
N GLY A 55 2.89 10.08 -2.96
CA GLY A 55 3.64 11.10 -3.68
C GLY A 55 5.09 11.25 -3.20
N VAL A 56 5.63 10.27 -2.47
CA VAL A 56 7.04 10.27 -2.07
C VAL A 56 7.92 10.27 -3.32
N THR A 57 8.97 11.09 -3.32
CA THR A 57 9.84 11.23 -4.50
C THR A 57 10.48 9.90 -4.88
N GLU A 58 10.65 9.66 -6.18
CA GLU A 58 11.22 8.40 -6.69
C GLU A 58 12.57 8.08 -6.03
N ARG A 59 13.44 9.09 -5.85
CA ARG A 59 14.74 8.92 -5.17
C ARG A 59 14.58 8.44 -3.73
N THR A 60 13.65 9.01 -2.97
CA THR A 60 13.38 8.59 -1.59
C THR A 60 12.81 7.17 -1.56
N VAL A 61 11.87 6.84 -2.46
CA VAL A 61 11.35 5.47 -2.56
C VAL A 61 12.47 4.48 -2.89
N MET A 62 13.34 4.79 -3.86
CA MET A 62 14.48 3.93 -4.20
C MET A 62 15.43 3.72 -3.02
N SER A 63 15.68 4.76 -2.22
CA SER A 63 16.52 4.67 -1.02
C SER A 63 15.89 3.76 0.03
N VAL A 64 14.61 3.96 0.38
CA VAL A 64 13.87 3.13 1.35
C VAL A 64 13.76 1.68 0.86
N MET A 65 13.50 1.51 -0.43
CA MET A 65 13.34 0.20 -1.05
C MET A 65 14.67 -0.44 -1.47
N GLY A 66 15.82 0.18 -1.19
CA GLY A 66 17.14 -0.32 -1.57
C GLY A 66 17.27 -0.68 -3.06
N TRP A 67 16.59 0.06 -3.94
CA TRP A 67 16.64 -0.18 -5.38
C TRP A 67 17.81 0.56 -6.00
N SER A 68 18.66 -0.17 -6.73
CA SER A 68 19.77 0.39 -7.48
C SER A 68 19.40 0.86 -8.89
N SER A 69 18.20 0.54 -9.37
CA SER A 69 17.73 0.88 -10.72
C SER A 69 16.33 1.48 -10.72
N THR A 70 16.15 2.54 -11.52
CA THR A 70 14.87 3.21 -11.76
C THR A 70 13.85 2.31 -12.47
N ALA A 71 14.29 1.26 -13.16
CA ALA A 71 13.39 0.26 -13.76
C ALA A 71 12.47 -0.41 -12.73
N MET A 72 12.91 -0.48 -11.46
CA MET A 72 12.06 -0.97 -10.38
C MET A 72 10.93 0.01 -10.03
N ALA A 73 11.18 1.32 -10.06
CA ALA A 73 10.16 2.33 -9.82
C ALA A 73 9.12 2.36 -10.96
N VAL A 74 9.57 2.23 -12.22
CA VAL A 74 8.70 2.18 -13.40
C VAL A 74 7.63 1.09 -13.30
N ARG A 75 7.98 -0.08 -12.73
CA ARG A 75 7.03 -1.20 -12.50
C ARG A 75 5.77 -0.78 -11.73
N TYR A 76 5.86 0.23 -10.87
CA TYR A 76 4.76 0.69 -10.03
C TYR A 76 4.07 1.95 -10.55
N GLN A 77 4.65 2.64 -11.54
CA GLN A 77 4.09 3.89 -12.09
C GLN A 77 2.67 3.69 -12.63
N HIS A 78 2.36 2.52 -13.19
CA HIS A 78 1.01 2.19 -13.70
C HIS A 78 -0.06 2.21 -12.60
N VAL A 79 0.25 1.71 -11.40
CA VAL A 79 -0.68 1.69 -10.27
C VAL A 79 -0.96 3.10 -9.79
N VAL A 80 0.08 3.94 -9.73
CA VAL A 80 -0.03 5.35 -9.33
C VAL A 80 -0.86 6.14 -10.35
N ALA A 81 -0.71 5.86 -11.64
CA ALA A 81 -1.49 6.53 -12.68
C ALA A 81 -3.00 6.25 -12.57
N ALA A 82 -3.38 4.99 -12.26
CA ALA A 82 -4.77 4.62 -12.04
C ALA A 82 -5.36 5.36 -10.82
N VAL A 83 -4.67 5.36 -9.67
CA VAL A 83 -5.14 6.05 -8.47
C VAL A 83 -5.21 7.57 -8.67
N ARG A 84 -4.23 8.16 -9.36
CA ARG A 84 -4.28 9.61 -9.72
C ARG A 84 -5.51 9.94 -10.57
N ARG A 85 -5.87 9.06 -11.50
CA ARG A 85 -7.09 9.23 -12.32
C ARG A 85 -8.34 9.15 -11.46
N ASP A 86 -8.43 8.17 -10.56
CA ASP A 86 -9.59 8.02 -9.67
C ASP A 86 -9.75 9.23 -8.75
N VAL A 87 -8.66 9.74 -8.18
CA VAL A 87 -8.65 10.98 -7.40
C VAL A 87 -9.09 12.18 -8.26
N ALA A 88 -8.62 12.30 -9.49
CA ALA A 88 -9.04 13.38 -10.40
C ALA A 88 -10.54 13.30 -10.74
N VAL A 89 -11.09 12.10 -10.91
CA VAL A 89 -12.54 11.89 -11.13
C VAL A 89 -13.33 12.31 -9.89
N GLN A 90 -12.89 11.89 -8.69
CA GLN A 90 -13.55 12.27 -7.43
C GLN A 90 -13.54 13.78 -7.21
N VAL A 91 -12.38 14.43 -7.39
CA VAL A 91 -12.25 15.89 -7.28
C VAL A 91 -13.10 16.61 -8.33
N GLY A 92 -13.14 16.11 -9.58
CA GLY A 92 -14.00 16.62 -10.63
C GLY A 92 -15.50 16.55 -10.27
N GLY A 93 -15.95 15.41 -9.73
CA GLY A 93 -17.34 15.26 -9.28
C GLY A 93 -17.73 16.16 -8.10
N LEU A 94 -16.76 16.50 -7.23
CA LEU A 94 -16.98 17.42 -6.11
C LEU A 94 -17.02 18.89 -6.57
N LEU A 95 -16.12 19.28 -7.47
CA LEU A 95 -16.00 20.66 -7.94
C LEU A 95 -17.04 21.04 -9.01
N TRP A 96 -17.47 20.10 -9.85
CA TRP A 96 -18.43 20.32 -10.95
C TRP A 96 -19.80 19.66 -10.69
N ARG A 97 -20.22 19.51 -9.43
CA ARG A 97 -21.55 19.00 -9.10
C ARG A 97 -22.63 19.83 -9.83
N PRO A 98 -23.48 19.24 -10.69
CA PRO A 98 -24.56 19.98 -11.32
C PRO A 98 -25.49 20.55 -10.24
N PRO A 99 -25.98 21.79 -10.38
CA PRO A 99 -26.97 22.32 -9.44
C PRO A 99 -28.17 21.37 -9.40
N ALA A 100 -28.69 21.12 -8.20
CA ALA A 100 -29.91 20.32 -8.04
C ALA A 100 -31.00 20.93 -8.94
N SER A 101 -31.64 20.09 -9.75
CA SER A 101 -32.74 20.53 -10.62
C SER A 101 -33.79 21.22 -9.76
N PRO A 102 -34.30 22.40 -10.16
CA PRO A 102 -35.30 23.12 -9.39
C PRO A 102 -36.51 22.21 -9.21
N THR A 103 -36.97 22.09 -7.95
CA THR A 103 -38.20 21.38 -7.61
C THR A 103 -39.33 22.01 -8.42
N PRO A 104 -40.14 21.24 -9.17
CA PRO A 104 -41.22 21.83 -9.94
C PRO A 104 -42.18 22.52 -8.97
N GLU A 105 -42.32 23.85 -9.12
CA GLU A 105 -43.33 24.61 -8.40
C GLU A 105 -44.70 24.03 -8.75
N ARG A 106 -45.39 23.57 -7.70
CA ARG A 106 -46.74 23.05 -7.84
C ARG A 106 -47.66 24.23 -8.09
N GLU A 107 -48.09 24.42 -9.34
CA GLU A 107 -49.08 25.45 -9.68
C GLU A 107 -50.34 25.29 -8.80
N PRO A 108 -50.90 26.39 -8.27
CA PRO A 108 -52.16 26.32 -7.57
C PRO A 108 -53.27 26.06 -8.60
N GLY A 109 -53.96 24.93 -8.45
CA GLY A 109 -55.10 24.54 -9.27
C GLY A 109 -56.31 25.48 -9.10
N PRO A 110 -57.28 25.40 -10.04
CA PRO A 110 -58.26 26.44 -10.36
C PRO A 110 -59.22 26.81 -9.22
#